data_AF-A0AA95GPG1-F1
#
_entry.id   AF-A0AA95GPG1-F1
#
_cell.length_a   1.000
_cell.length_b   1.000
_cell.length_c   1.000
_cell.angle_alpha   90.00
_cell.angle_beta   90.00
_cell.angle_gamma   90.00
#
_symmetry.space_group_name_H-M   'P 1'
#
loop_
_entity.id
_entity.type
_entity.pdbx_description
1 polymer ?
#
loop_
_entity_poly.entity_id
_entity_poly.type
_entity_poly.pdbx_seq_one_letter_code
_entity_poly.pdbx_strand_id
1 'polypeptide(L)'
;MKNKNICYSSKIVYLIASYPLLPVFSSTIQPANDKTQLTIKNQIPIINIAAPNQAGISHNHYQQFNIPPQGAVLNNAIQSANSELAGQLAKNEQLTERAASLIIHEVTGSSSSQLNGKLEIAGKQADVIIANPNGISCDGCHFSNIGGLTLTTGQPTLNQQGEFSHIRVKKGDITFRNKGLNSGSQNYTEMISQTATINASIHSKNISLLQGTNAIDYQTGTVSQITNPSLKPQFAVNITALGGIYANRVKIIATEPGSDVKLDNIKTSERDLFVSAKGKLTLGHITTKGHLTAKAPAVIIPATSEIVSQQDLLVESDSLINQGKVTAQQNMHLFSNIIHNQGESAKIEAYNHLWLQKNARGELSERIENSAATISTQTGDLFLRAKHVINQTNNPDITQQLITPDSNKVKEYVVRAYGHGVVLSIKLKPNYQINGKQRWFGEIDPLFTQFVQLEKTTYTLASPLVIGRISAGNNLYIKSDQLVNDKSIIKSRNDSYLHNKNITAISQKLGEKSAWVAMHNALDKRANYVLLQGSLHQIFGYIPEHHAYKKSDHEDARIRYLSIMVNICHLYRQT
;
A
#
# COMPACT_ATOMS: atom_id res chain seq x y z
N MET A 1 -76.92 -15.83 63.56
CA MET A 1 -76.30 -16.70 64.59
C MET A 1 -75.27 -17.60 63.91
N LYS A 2 -74.04 -17.57 64.43
CA LYS A 2 -72.88 -18.46 64.19
C LYS A 2 -72.63 -18.97 62.76
N ASN A 3 -71.59 -18.41 62.12
CA ASN A 3 -70.48 -19.27 61.69
C ASN A 3 -69.17 -18.50 61.54
N LYS A 4 -68.09 -19.22 61.89
CA LYS A 4 -66.68 -18.79 61.98
C LYS A 4 -66.19 -18.15 60.68
N ASN A 5 -65.25 -17.20 60.78
CA ASN A 5 -64.10 -17.17 59.89
C ASN A 5 -62.89 -16.54 60.60
N ILE A 6 -61.86 -17.38 60.71
CA ILE A 6 -60.50 -17.12 61.14
C ILE A 6 -59.73 -16.64 59.90
N CYS A 7 -58.91 -15.59 60.01
CA CYS A 7 -57.90 -15.29 58.99
C CYS A 7 -56.52 -15.10 59.62
N TYR A 8 -55.55 -15.77 59.00
CA TYR A 8 -54.26 -16.16 59.53
C TYR A 8 -53.19 -15.06 59.43
N SER A 9 -52.33 -15.04 60.45
CA SER A 9 -51.02 -14.41 60.50
C SER A 9 -50.03 -15.13 59.60
N SER A 10 -49.19 -14.39 58.86
CA SER A 10 -47.98 -14.91 58.22
C SER A 10 -46.92 -13.81 58.09
N LYS A 11 -45.96 -13.80 59.04
CA LYS A 11 -44.64 -13.18 58.84
C LYS A 11 -43.63 -14.31 58.68
N ILE A 12 -43.24 -14.59 57.43
CA ILE A 12 -42.10 -15.45 57.09
C ILE A 12 -40.89 -14.53 56.93
N VAL A 13 -39.90 -14.69 57.82
CA VAL A 13 -38.59 -14.04 57.74
C VAL A 13 -37.68 -14.94 56.90
N TYR A 14 -37.27 -14.47 55.72
CA TYR A 14 -36.23 -15.10 54.92
C TYR A 14 -34.86 -14.70 55.48
N LEU A 15 -34.16 -15.65 56.10
CA LEU A 15 -32.75 -15.53 56.47
C LEU A 15 -31.91 -15.90 55.23
N ILE A 16 -31.46 -14.91 54.46
CA ILE A 16 -30.51 -15.14 53.36
C ILE A 16 -29.12 -15.25 53.99
N ALA A 17 -28.63 -16.48 54.14
CA ALA A 17 -27.22 -16.73 54.42
C ALA A 17 -26.40 -16.32 53.20
N SER A 18 -25.79 -15.14 53.26
CA SER A 18 -24.78 -14.66 52.33
C SER A 18 -23.49 -15.49 52.51
N TYR A 19 -23.40 -16.63 51.84
CA TYR A 19 -22.10 -17.23 51.58
C TYR A 19 -21.32 -16.25 50.68
N PRO A 20 -20.13 -15.75 51.08
CA PRO A 20 -19.26 -15.11 50.13
C PRO A 20 -18.90 -16.18 49.08
N LEU A 21 -19.38 -15.99 47.85
CA LEU A 21 -18.77 -16.62 46.70
C LEU A 21 -17.33 -16.12 46.70
N LEU A 22 -16.41 -16.93 47.25
CA LEU A 22 -15.00 -16.73 47.01
C LEU A 22 -14.84 -16.68 45.49
N PRO A 23 -14.30 -15.60 44.91
CA PRO A 23 -13.97 -15.62 43.50
C PRO A 23 -13.05 -16.82 43.29
N VAL A 24 -13.53 -17.81 42.54
CA VAL A 24 -12.69 -18.88 42.02
C VAL A 24 -11.79 -18.19 41.00
N PHE A 25 -10.69 -17.62 41.49
CA PHE A 25 -9.56 -17.33 40.64
C PHE A 25 -9.10 -18.71 40.16
N SER A 26 -9.57 -19.12 38.98
CA SER A 26 -8.81 -20.09 38.19
C SER A 26 -7.36 -19.62 38.24
N SER A 27 -6.48 -20.44 38.80
CA SER A 27 -5.10 -20.07 39.07
C SER A 27 -4.45 -19.60 37.77
N THR A 28 -4.28 -18.29 37.60
CA THR A 28 -3.79 -17.69 36.35
C THR A 28 -2.39 -18.20 36.00
N ILE A 29 -1.62 -18.61 37.00
CA ILE A 29 -0.28 -19.18 36.89
C ILE A 29 -0.27 -20.49 37.69
N GLN A 30 0.13 -21.58 37.04
CA GLN A 30 0.22 -22.90 37.64
C GLN A 30 1.52 -23.57 37.18
N PRO A 31 2.58 -23.57 38.02
CA PRO A 31 3.80 -24.34 37.78
C PRO A 31 3.50 -25.82 37.56
N ALA A 32 4.26 -26.47 36.67
CA ALA A 32 4.10 -27.89 36.36
C ALA A 32 4.87 -28.82 37.32
N ASN A 33 5.79 -28.28 38.12
CA ASN A 33 6.57 -29.00 39.11
C ASN A 33 7.02 -28.05 40.24
N ASP A 34 7.73 -28.58 41.23
CA ASP A 34 8.21 -27.91 42.43
C ASP A 34 9.50 -27.07 42.24
N LYS A 35 10.14 -27.15 41.08
CA LYS A 35 11.33 -26.34 40.77
C LYS A 35 11.00 -24.85 40.64
N THR A 36 9.78 -24.53 40.22
CA THR A 36 9.26 -23.17 40.15
C THR A 36 8.23 -22.99 41.25
N GLN A 37 8.46 -22.02 42.14
CA GLN A 37 7.57 -21.77 43.28
C GLN A 37 6.75 -20.50 43.04
N LEU A 38 5.46 -20.58 43.33
CA LEU A 38 4.54 -19.45 43.21
C LEU A 38 4.13 -18.98 44.60
N THR A 39 4.38 -17.73 44.92
CA THR A 39 3.84 -17.07 46.11
C THR A 39 3.00 -15.87 45.71
N ILE A 40 2.16 -15.37 46.60
CA ILE A 40 1.35 -14.18 46.36
C ILE A 40 1.69 -13.16 47.44
N LYS A 41 2.05 -11.94 47.02
CA LYS A 41 2.28 -10.81 47.92
C LYS A 41 1.49 -9.61 47.42
N ASN A 42 0.66 -9.02 48.28
CA ASN A 42 -0.19 -7.88 47.93
C ASN A 42 -1.01 -8.12 46.64
N GLN A 43 -1.58 -9.32 46.48
CA GLN A 43 -2.35 -9.74 45.29
C GLN A 43 -1.54 -9.82 43.98
N ILE A 44 -0.21 -9.62 44.03
CA ILE A 44 0.72 -9.83 42.92
C ILE A 44 1.33 -11.24 43.03
N PRO A 45 1.25 -12.06 41.96
CA PRO A 45 1.97 -13.32 41.88
C PRO A 45 3.48 -13.08 41.80
N ILE A 46 4.23 -13.77 42.67
CA ILE A 46 5.69 -13.79 42.68
C ILE A 46 6.14 -15.19 42.27
N ILE A 47 6.80 -15.26 41.11
CA ILE A 47 7.36 -16.47 40.54
C ILE A 47 8.82 -16.55 40.99
N ASN A 48 9.08 -17.38 42.01
CA ASN A 48 10.42 -17.81 42.35
C ASN A 48 10.86 -18.83 41.28
N ILE A 49 11.64 -18.35 40.32
CA ILE A 49 12.12 -19.13 39.18
C ILE A 49 13.01 -20.29 39.64
N ALA A 50 13.09 -21.35 38.84
CA ALA A 50 13.97 -22.48 39.09
C ALA A 50 15.45 -22.10 39.09
N ALA A 51 16.26 -22.87 39.80
CA ALA A 51 17.72 -22.73 39.79
C ALA A 51 18.26 -22.74 38.35
N PRO A 52 19.08 -21.75 37.95
CA PRO A 52 19.69 -21.75 36.62
C PRO A 52 20.70 -22.89 36.49
N ASN A 53 20.77 -23.47 35.30
CA ASN A 53 21.76 -24.50 34.97
C ASN A 53 23.17 -23.91 34.78
N GLN A 54 24.13 -24.74 34.34
CA GLN A 54 25.52 -24.29 34.13
C GLN A 54 25.66 -23.18 33.07
N ALA A 55 24.76 -23.13 32.09
CA ALA A 55 24.69 -22.09 31.07
C ALA A 55 23.94 -20.82 31.52
N GLY A 56 23.50 -20.74 32.78
CA GLY A 56 22.77 -19.58 33.32
C GLY A 56 21.28 -19.55 32.96
N ILE A 57 20.71 -20.67 32.48
CA ILE A 57 19.32 -20.76 32.03
C ILE A 57 18.43 -21.31 33.14
N SER A 58 17.43 -20.54 33.56
CA SER A 58 16.33 -21.00 34.40
C SER A 58 15.16 -21.44 33.52
N HIS A 59 14.87 -22.74 33.48
CA HIS A 59 13.78 -23.30 32.68
C HIS A 59 12.59 -23.68 33.57
N ASN A 60 11.48 -22.97 33.40
CA ASN A 60 10.28 -23.05 34.23
C ASN A 60 9.13 -23.60 33.38
N HIS A 61 8.52 -24.70 33.83
CA HIS A 61 7.40 -25.34 33.13
C HIS A 61 6.08 -25.03 33.81
N TYR A 62 5.01 -24.86 33.01
CA TYR A 62 3.69 -24.48 33.51
C TYR A 62 2.57 -25.31 32.87
N GLN A 63 1.54 -25.61 33.66
CA GLN A 63 0.25 -26.05 33.14
C GLN A 63 -0.55 -24.86 32.61
N GLN A 64 -0.44 -23.70 33.28
CA GLN A 64 -1.04 -22.44 32.87
C GLN A 64 -0.09 -21.28 33.19
N PHE A 65 0.07 -20.34 32.26
CA PHE A 65 0.89 -19.15 32.46
C PHE A 65 0.20 -17.94 31.86
N ASN A 66 -0.46 -17.15 32.71
CA ASN A 66 -1.15 -15.92 32.36
C ASN A 66 -0.66 -14.79 33.28
N ILE A 67 -0.45 -13.61 32.72
CA ILE A 67 -0.12 -12.41 33.49
C ILE A 67 -1.41 -11.63 33.71
N PRO A 68 -1.86 -11.49 34.97
CA PRO A 68 -3.11 -10.80 35.25
C PRO A 68 -2.93 -9.27 35.12
N PRO A 69 -4.01 -8.48 35.11
CA PRO A 69 -3.92 -7.02 34.92
C PRO A 69 -3.03 -6.28 35.93
N GLN A 70 -2.98 -6.76 37.17
CA GLN A 70 -2.11 -6.22 38.21
C GLN A 70 -0.61 -6.55 38.00
N GLY A 71 -0.29 -7.45 37.07
CA GLY A 71 1.06 -7.89 36.74
C GLY A 71 1.54 -9.10 37.56
N ALA A 72 2.79 -9.50 37.33
CA ALA A 72 3.50 -10.54 38.05
C ALA A 72 5.01 -10.23 38.13
N VAL A 73 5.68 -10.81 39.12
CA VAL A 73 7.12 -10.61 39.35
C VAL A 73 7.87 -11.92 39.21
N LEU A 74 8.96 -11.92 38.44
CA LEU A 74 9.96 -12.98 38.38
C LEU A 74 11.05 -12.67 39.41
N ASN A 75 11.18 -13.49 40.44
CA ASN A 75 12.21 -13.31 41.46
C ASN A 75 13.53 -13.96 41.02
N ASN A 76 14.42 -13.16 40.42
CA ASN A 76 15.77 -13.55 39.99
C ASN A 76 16.86 -13.03 40.95
N ALA A 77 16.53 -12.93 42.24
CA ALA A 77 17.40 -12.30 43.24
C ALA A 77 18.11 -13.35 44.11
N ILE A 78 19.45 -13.28 44.18
CA ILE A 78 20.30 -14.07 45.09
C ILE A 78 20.43 -13.46 46.50
N GLN A 79 19.96 -12.22 46.65
CA GLN A 79 19.82 -11.48 47.90
C GLN A 79 18.44 -10.82 47.90
N SER A 80 18.06 -10.12 48.98
CA SER A 80 16.83 -9.33 48.96
C SER A 80 16.88 -8.28 47.83
N ALA A 81 15.75 -8.10 47.13
CA ALA A 81 15.64 -7.18 46.01
C ALA A 81 14.32 -6.41 46.09
N ASN A 82 14.31 -5.19 45.55
CA ASN A 82 13.10 -4.39 45.45
C ASN A 82 12.41 -4.68 44.12
N SER A 83 11.09 -4.89 44.18
CA SER A 83 10.19 -4.95 43.03
C SER A 83 9.31 -3.70 43.02
N GLU A 84 9.14 -3.11 41.84
CA GLU A 84 8.21 -2.03 41.56
C GLU A 84 6.75 -2.45 41.81
N LEU A 85 6.39 -3.72 41.53
CA LEU A 85 5.03 -4.23 41.74
C LEU A 85 4.76 -4.74 43.17
N ALA A 86 5.74 -5.39 43.80
CA ALA A 86 5.53 -6.15 45.04
C ALA A 86 6.32 -5.62 46.26
N GLY A 87 7.04 -4.51 46.10
CA GLY A 87 7.91 -3.93 47.12
C GLY A 87 9.13 -4.81 47.40
N GLN A 88 9.64 -4.75 48.64
CA GLN A 88 10.82 -5.53 49.02
C GLN A 88 10.52 -7.04 49.01
N LEU A 89 11.33 -7.82 48.31
CA LEU A 89 11.25 -9.27 48.23
C LEU A 89 12.48 -9.90 48.89
N ALA A 90 12.29 -11.03 49.55
CA ALA A 90 13.40 -11.87 49.98
C ALA A 90 14.11 -12.48 48.75
N LYS A 91 15.31 -13.01 48.96
CA LYS A 91 16.00 -13.78 47.91
C LYS A 91 15.11 -14.94 47.45
N ASN A 92 15.28 -15.35 46.20
CA ASN A 92 14.67 -16.58 45.72
C ASN A 92 15.44 -17.76 46.31
N GLU A 93 14.80 -18.55 47.19
CA GLU A 93 15.43 -19.71 47.85
C GLU A 93 15.84 -20.83 46.87
N GLN A 94 15.33 -20.81 45.63
CA GLN A 94 15.79 -21.70 44.56
C GLN A 94 17.16 -21.30 43.99
N LEU A 95 17.63 -20.07 44.24
CA LEU A 95 18.90 -19.56 43.75
C LEU A 95 19.96 -19.61 44.87
N THR A 96 20.99 -20.43 44.69
CA THR A 96 22.07 -20.57 45.69
C THR A 96 23.21 -19.58 45.42
N GLU A 97 23.85 -19.67 44.25
CA GLU A 97 25.11 -18.95 43.96
C GLU A 97 24.98 -17.90 42.85
N ARG A 98 24.00 -18.06 41.94
CA ARG A 98 23.86 -17.20 40.77
C ARG A 98 22.41 -16.96 40.38
N ALA A 99 22.17 -15.76 39.86
CA ALA A 99 20.94 -15.41 39.16
C ALA A 99 21.00 -15.90 37.70
N ALA A 100 19.83 -16.14 37.11
CA ALA A 100 19.70 -16.52 35.71
C ALA A 100 20.05 -15.35 34.78
N SER A 101 20.67 -15.64 33.64
CA SER A 101 20.84 -14.70 32.53
C SER A 101 19.75 -14.87 31.47
N LEU A 102 19.13 -16.06 31.40
CA LEU A 102 17.99 -16.37 30.55
C LEU A 102 16.93 -17.09 31.39
N ILE A 103 15.69 -16.62 31.33
CA ILE A 103 14.54 -17.24 31.99
C ILE A 103 13.56 -17.71 30.92
N ILE A 104 13.30 -19.01 30.88
CA ILE A 104 12.34 -19.62 29.96
C ILE A 104 11.09 -20.00 30.74
N HIS A 105 9.93 -19.53 30.29
CA HIS A 105 8.61 -19.95 30.74
C HIS A 105 7.96 -20.78 29.63
N GLU A 106 7.96 -22.10 29.78
CA GLU A 106 7.36 -23.04 28.82
C GLU A 106 6.03 -23.57 29.36
N VAL A 107 4.94 -23.34 28.61
CA VAL A 107 3.65 -23.96 28.92
C VAL A 107 3.56 -25.33 28.26
N THR A 108 3.52 -26.37 29.10
CA THR A 108 3.36 -27.78 28.69
C THR A 108 1.90 -28.25 28.78
N GLY A 109 1.03 -27.47 29.40
CA GLY A 109 -0.42 -27.70 29.43
C GLY A 109 -1.10 -27.39 28.09
N SER A 110 -2.43 -27.46 28.07
CA SER A 110 -3.24 -27.28 26.85
C SER A 110 -3.82 -25.86 26.67
N SER A 111 -3.69 -24.98 27.66
CA SER A 111 -4.24 -23.62 27.63
C SER A 111 -3.30 -22.64 26.92
N SER A 112 -3.85 -21.68 26.19
CA SER A 112 -3.11 -20.52 25.68
C SER A 112 -2.76 -19.54 26.82
N SER A 113 -1.78 -18.67 26.57
CA SER A 113 -1.34 -17.65 27.52
C SER A 113 -2.02 -16.30 27.25
N GLN A 114 -2.48 -15.65 28.31
CA GLN A 114 -3.01 -14.29 28.28
C GLN A 114 -2.08 -13.38 29.09
N LEU A 115 -1.52 -12.37 28.43
CA LEU A 115 -0.60 -11.41 29.02
C LEU A 115 -1.30 -10.05 29.09
N ASN A 116 -1.86 -9.72 30.26
CA ASN A 116 -2.76 -8.57 30.42
C ASN A 116 -2.20 -7.46 31.31
N GLY A 117 -0.92 -7.53 31.68
CA GLY A 117 -0.31 -6.61 32.64
C GLY A 117 1.22 -6.62 32.59
N LYS A 118 1.83 -6.06 33.63
CA LYS A 118 3.29 -5.95 33.74
C LYS A 118 3.93 -7.29 34.09
N LEU A 119 5.04 -7.62 33.43
CA LEU A 119 5.96 -8.65 33.91
C LEU A 119 7.29 -7.99 34.28
N GLU A 120 7.69 -8.17 35.54
CA GLU A 120 8.88 -7.54 36.11
C GLU A 120 9.89 -8.59 36.54
N ILE A 121 11.19 -8.35 36.35
CA ILE A 121 12.24 -9.10 37.06
C ILE A 121 12.68 -8.33 38.31
N ALA A 122 12.54 -8.95 39.49
CA ALA A 122 13.19 -8.49 40.71
C ALA A 122 14.59 -9.11 40.83
N GLY A 123 15.61 -8.29 41.10
CA GLY A 123 17.00 -8.72 41.17
C GLY A 123 17.75 -8.49 39.86
N LYS A 124 18.61 -9.44 39.48
CA LYS A 124 19.48 -9.29 38.30
C LYS A 124 18.66 -9.32 37.00
N GLN A 125 18.89 -8.35 36.12
CA GLN A 125 18.32 -8.33 34.77
C GLN A 125 18.64 -9.64 34.01
N ALA A 126 17.67 -10.15 33.26
CA ALA A 126 17.81 -11.32 32.39
C ALA A 126 16.98 -11.16 31.11
N ASP A 127 17.27 -11.99 30.12
CA ASP A 127 16.42 -12.19 28.95
C ASP A 127 15.29 -13.17 29.29
N VAL A 128 14.13 -13.00 28.65
CA VAL A 128 12.94 -13.81 28.92
C VAL A 128 12.35 -14.40 27.64
N ILE A 129 12.10 -15.71 27.66
CA ILE A 129 11.33 -16.42 26.65
C ILE A 129 10.01 -16.87 27.26
N ILE A 130 8.89 -16.48 26.65
CA ILE A 130 7.55 -17.01 26.97
C ILE A 130 7.14 -17.90 25.81
N ALA A 131 7.11 -19.21 26.06
CA ALA A 131 6.82 -20.24 25.08
C ALA A 131 5.49 -20.94 25.37
N ASN A 132 4.52 -20.82 24.47
CA ASN A 132 3.25 -21.54 24.57
C ASN A 132 2.75 -21.99 23.18
N PRO A 133 2.90 -23.28 22.83
CA PRO A 133 2.41 -23.82 21.57
C PRO A 133 0.91 -23.72 21.33
N ASN A 134 0.11 -23.45 22.37
CA ASN A 134 -1.34 -23.26 22.24
C ASN A 134 -1.73 -21.82 21.89
N GLY A 135 -0.76 -20.90 21.84
CA GLY A 135 -0.95 -19.50 21.48
C GLY A 135 -0.71 -18.53 22.63
N ILE A 136 -0.46 -17.26 22.28
CA ILE A 136 -0.20 -16.16 23.21
C ILE A 136 -1.05 -14.96 22.81
N SER A 137 -1.80 -14.38 23.75
CA SER A 137 -2.50 -13.13 23.56
C SER A 137 -1.93 -12.03 24.45
N CYS A 138 -1.84 -10.82 23.90
CA CYS A 138 -1.32 -9.65 24.58
C CYS A 138 -2.35 -8.51 24.58
N ASP A 139 -2.65 -8.00 25.77
CA ASP A 139 -3.53 -6.85 26.01
C ASP A 139 -2.92 -5.94 27.08
N GLY A 140 -2.06 -5.00 26.65
CA GLY A 140 -1.38 -4.09 27.56
C GLY A 140 -0.14 -4.68 28.22
N CYS A 141 0.51 -5.63 27.54
CA CYS A 141 1.77 -6.19 28.02
C CYS A 141 2.83 -5.09 28.08
N HIS A 142 3.56 -5.08 29.18
CA HIS A 142 4.75 -4.26 29.32
C HIS A 142 5.71 -4.92 30.31
N PHE A 143 6.99 -4.59 30.16
CA PHE A 143 8.06 -5.36 30.79
C PHE A 143 9.05 -4.43 31.49
N SER A 144 9.44 -4.76 32.72
CA SER A 144 10.47 -4.04 33.47
C SER A 144 11.61 -4.96 33.86
N ASN A 145 12.83 -4.43 33.79
CA ASN A 145 14.08 -5.13 34.09
C ASN A 145 14.28 -6.44 33.29
N ILE A 146 13.67 -6.53 32.10
CA ILE A 146 13.91 -7.59 31.11
C ILE A 146 14.80 -6.99 30.01
N GLY A 147 15.91 -7.66 29.71
CA GLY A 147 16.88 -7.24 28.69
C GLY A 147 16.34 -7.43 27.28
N GLY A 148 16.14 -8.67 26.87
CA GLY A 148 15.51 -9.10 25.63
C GLY A 148 14.25 -9.94 25.90
N LEU A 149 13.27 -9.83 25.02
CA LEU A 149 12.00 -10.55 25.12
C LEU A 149 11.78 -11.42 23.88
N THR A 150 11.45 -12.69 24.08
CA THR A 150 10.95 -13.57 23.02
C THR A 150 9.58 -14.09 23.38
N LEU A 151 8.59 -13.85 22.53
CA LEU A 151 7.28 -14.48 22.59
C LEU A 151 7.22 -15.57 21.51
N THR A 152 6.96 -16.81 21.89
CA THR A 152 6.97 -17.91 20.92
C THR A 152 5.85 -18.93 21.12
N THR A 153 5.34 -19.47 20.02
CA THR A 153 4.51 -20.69 20.04
C THR A 153 5.32 -21.94 19.68
N GLY A 154 6.64 -21.79 19.56
CA GLY A 154 7.55 -22.90 19.40
C GLY A 154 8.00 -23.48 20.74
N GLN A 155 8.39 -24.75 20.70
CA GLN A 155 8.98 -25.42 21.85
C GLN A 155 10.49 -25.11 21.91
N PRO A 156 10.99 -24.50 23.00
CA PRO A 156 12.41 -24.32 23.22
C PRO A 156 13.06 -25.66 23.61
N THR A 157 14.31 -25.88 23.20
CA THR A 157 15.09 -27.07 23.58
C THR A 157 16.52 -26.68 23.94
N LEU A 158 17.09 -27.42 24.88
CA LEU A 158 18.47 -27.29 25.30
C LEU A 158 19.32 -28.43 24.70
N ASN A 159 20.60 -28.18 24.44
CA ASN A 159 21.53 -29.23 24.03
C ASN A 159 21.95 -30.11 25.22
N GLN A 160 22.81 -31.11 24.96
CA GLN A 160 23.30 -32.03 26.00
C GLN A 160 24.10 -31.34 27.11
N GLN A 161 24.70 -30.18 26.82
CA GLN A 161 25.42 -29.33 27.77
C GLN A 161 24.50 -28.39 28.56
N GLY A 162 23.20 -28.39 28.27
CA GLY A 162 22.19 -27.53 28.90
C GLY A 162 22.12 -26.12 28.31
N GLU A 163 22.79 -25.85 27.20
CA GLU A 163 22.74 -24.54 26.54
C GLU A 163 21.50 -24.43 25.64
N PHE A 164 21.02 -23.21 25.42
CA PHE A 164 19.89 -22.96 24.53
C PHE A 164 20.25 -23.32 23.08
N SER A 165 19.42 -24.14 22.43
CA SER A 165 19.81 -24.78 21.17
C SER A 165 18.79 -24.56 20.06
N HIS A 166 17.51 -24.90 20.25
CA HIS A 166 16.51 -24.75 19.19
C HIS A 166 15.17 -24.19 19.69
N ILE A 167 14.43 -23.56 18.76
CA ILE A 167 12.99 -23.36 18.87
C ILE A 167 12.31 -24.10 17.72
N ARG A 168 11.30 -24.92 18.03
CA ARG A 168 10.50 -25.65 17.03
C ARG A 168 9.04 -25.21 17.03
N VAL A 169 8.63 -24.46 16.01
CA VAL A 169 7.27 -23.95 15.80
C VAL A 169 6.47 -24.90 14.92
N LYS A 170 5.40 -25.49 15.47
CA LYS A 170 4.49 -26.37 14.70
C LYS A 170 3.09 -25.78 14.51
N LYS A 171 2.63 -24.95 15.43
CA LYS A 171 1.29 -24.36 15.46
C LYS A 171 1.26 -23.12 16.35
N GLY A 172 0.08 -22.51 16.46
CA GLY A 172 -0.23 -21.47 17.44
C GLY A 172 -0.05 -20.06 16.88
N ASP A 173 -0.96 -19.18 17.30
CA ASP A 173 -0.96 -17.76 16.95
C ASP A 173 -0.43 -16.89 18.10
N ILE A 174 0.15 -15.75 17.75
CA ILE A 174 0.35 -14.65 18.69
C ILE A 174 -0.57 -13.50 18.29
N THR A 175 -1.41 -13.05 19.23
CA THR A 175 -2.41 -12.02 18.97
C THR A 175 -2.24 -10.81 19.89
N PHE A 176 -2.16 -9.61 19.30
CA PHE A 176 -2.16 -8.34 20.02
C PHE A 176 -3.50 -7.65 19.85
N ARG A 177 -4.11 -7.23 20.97
CA ARG A 177 -5.45 -6.62 20.98
C ARG A 177 -5.50 -5.47 21.98
N ASN A 178 -6.56 -4.66 21.89
CA ASN A 178 -6.89 -3.63 22.85
C ASN A 178 -5.70 -2.69 23.16
N LYS A 179 -5.08 -2.80 24.34
CA LYS A 179 -3.97 -1.92 24.76
C LYS A 179 -2.62 -2.24 24.12
N GLY A 180 -2.51 -3.33 23.37
CA GLY A 180 -1.33 -3.67 22.59
C GLY A 180 -0.11 -4.06 23.42
N LEU A 181 1.09 -3.76 22.92
CA LEU A 181 2.37 -4.11 23.53
C LEU A 181 3.25 -2.87 23.69
N ASN A 182 3.85 -2.71 24.87
CA ASN A 182 4.96 -1.79 25.09
C ASN A 182 6.23 -2.58 25.50
N SER A 183 7.20 -2.62 24.59
CA SER A 183 8.53 -3.21 24.77
C SER A 183 9.64 -2.21 24.41
N GLY A 184 9.42 -0.93 24.70
CA GLY A 184 10.39 0.14 24.40
C GLY A 184 11.64 0.11 25.27
N SER A 185 11.58 -0.53 26.44
CA SER A 185 12.70 -0.67 27.38
C SER A 185 13.62 -1.85 27.08
N GLN A 186 13.14 -2.85 26.32
CA GLN A 186 13.93 -4.02 25.93
C GLN A 186 14.90 -3.66 24.80
N ASN A 187 16.06 -4.31 24.78
CA ASN A 187 17.04 -4.19 23.70
C ASN A 187 16.47 -4.73 22.37
N TYR A 188 15.71 -5.81 22.45
CA TYR A 188 15.02 -6.44 21.33
C TYR A 188 13.75 -7.17 21.79
N THR A 189 12.81 -7.31 20.85
CA THR A 189 11.63 -8.16 20.95
C THR A 189 11.58 -9.11 19.77
N GLU A 190 11.50 -10.41 20.01
CA GLU A 190 11.30 -11.44 18.99
C GLU A 190 9.93 -12.09 19.12
N MET A 191 9.27 -12.32 17.98
CA MET A 191 8.00 -13.03 17.88
C MET A 191 8.17 -14.20 16.92
N ILE A 192 8.09 -15.41 17.46
CA ILE A 192 8.38 -16.65 16.73
C ILE A 192 7.16 -17.57 16.82
N SER A 193 6.32 -17.59 15.79
CA SER A 193 5.03 -18.30 15.83
C SER A 193 4.59 -18.82 14.47
N GLN A 194 3.52 -19.62 14.41
CA GLN A 194 2.97 -20.00 13.10
C GLN A 194 2.34 -18.78 12.43
N THR A 195 1.50 -18.05 13.16
CA THR A 195 0.84 -16.83 12.69
C THR A 195 0.94 -15.70 13.71
N ALA A 196 0.79 -14.46 13.25
CA ALA A 196 0.67 -13.29 14.10
C ALA A 196 -0.49 -12.39 13.65
N THR A 197 -1.38 -12.02 14.59
CA THR A 197 -2.45 -11.05 14.36
C THR A 197 -2.21 -9.81 15.21
N ILE A 198 -2.09 -8.65 14.56
CA ILE A 198 -1.80 -7.38 15.23
C ILE A 198 -3.02 -6.49 15.06
N ASN A 199 -3.86 -6.46 16.10
CA ASN A 199 -5.10 -5.67 16.19
C ASN A 199 -5.00 -4.57 17.26
N ALA A 200 -3.77 -4.13 17.55
CA ALA A 200 -3.46 -3.02 18.44
C ALA A 200 -2.04 -2.51 18.14
N SER A 201 -1.66 -1.38 18.74
CA SER A 201 -0.34 -0.79 18.56
C SER A 201 0.75 -1.60 19.29
N ILE A 202 1.85 -1.86 18.60
CA ILE A 202 3.08 -2.39 19.18
C ILE A 202 4.12 -1.28 19.22
N HIS A 203 4.61 -0.94 20.41
CA HIS A 203 5.75 -0.09 20.62
C HIS A 203 6.94 -0.94 21.05
N SER A 204 8.06 -0.85 20.35
CA SER A 204 9.27 -1.63 20.67
C SER A 204 10.52 -0.85 20.31
N LYS A 205 11.65 -1.15 20.95
CA LYS A 205 12.94 -0.60 20.50
C LYS A 205 13.35 -1.22 19.18
N ASN A 206 13.46 -2.55 19.12
CA ASN A 206 13.72 -3.30 17.90
C ASN A 206 12.84 -4.54 17.92
N ILE A 207 12.16 -4.83 16.81
CA ILE A 207 11.25 -5.97 16.74
C ILE A 207 11.53 -6.86 15.53
N SER A 208 11.58 -8.17 15.77
CA SER A 208 11.66 -9.18 14.73
C SER A 208 10.51 -10.19 14.82
N LEU A 209 10.01 -10.57 13.66
CA LEU A 209 8.88 -11.46 13.46
C LEU A 209 9.35 -12.61 12.55
N LEU A 210 9.33 -13.84 13.05
CA LEU A 210 9.56 -15.06 12.26
C LEU A 210 8.31 -15.95 12.28
N GLN A 211 7.64 -16.03 11.14
CA GLN A 211 6.33 -16.68 11.01
C GLN A 211 6.38 -17.89 10.08
N GLY A 212 5.46 -18.82 10.35
CA GLY A 212 5.34 -20.12 9.71
C GLY A 212 5.84 -21.25 10.61
N THR A 213 5.73 -22.47 10.10
CA THR A 213 6.25 -23.67 10.77
C THR A 213 7.76 -23.79 10.56
N ASN A 214 8.52 -23.55 11.63
CA ASN A 214 9.98 -23.38 11.55
C ASN A 214 10.71 -24.22 12.61
N ALA A 215 11.85 -24.76 12.24
CA ALA A 215 12.89 -25.20 13.16
C ALA A 215 14.05 -24.19 13.08
N ILE A 216 14.33 -23.56 14.20
CA ILE A 216 15.39 -22.55 14.35
C ILE A 216 16.49 -23.20 15.17
N ASP A 217 17.69 -23.21 14.62
CA ASP A 217 18.91 -23.66 15.29
C ASP A 217 19.75 -22.42 15.62
N TYR A 218 19.88 -22.13 16.91
CA TYR A 218 20.64 -20.98 17.41
C TYR A 218 22.15 -21.24 17.44
N GLN A 219 22.60 -22.50 17.33
CA GLN A 219 24.02 -22.85 17.28
C GLN A 219 24.59 -22.59 15.89
N THR A 220 23.84 -22.89 14.82
CA THR A 220 24.24 -22.64 13.43
C THR A 220 23.68 -21.33 12.86
N GLY A 221 22.69 -20.73 13.52
CA GLY A 221 21.98 -19.54 13.03
C GLY A 221 21.05 -19.83 11.85
N THR A 222 20.61 -21.09 11.69
CA THR A 222 19.81 -21.52 10.54
C THR A 222 18.32 -21.58 10.87
N VAL A 223 17.50 -21.27 9.87
CA VAL A 223 16.05 -21.41 9.93
C VAL A 223 15.61 -22.34 8.81
N SER A 224 14.95 -23.44 9.17
CA SER A 224 14.42 -24.42 8.22
C SER A 224 12.90 -24.54 8.38
N GLN A 225 12.19 -24.49 7.27
CA GLN A 225 10.75 -24.68 7.28
C GLN A 225 10.41 -26.15 7.55
N ILE A 226 9.50 -26.41 8.47
CA ILE A 226 8.99 -27.75 8.75
C ILE A 226 7.87 -28.05 7.76
N THR A 227 8.17 -28.82 6.72
CA THR A 227 7.21 -29.17 5.65
C THR A 227 6.23 -30.25 6.14
N ASN A 228 5.10 -29.85 6.77
CA ASN A 228 3.83 -30.61 6.89
C ASN A 228 2.81 -29.89 7.79
N PRO A 229 2.35 -28.67 7.49
CA PRO A 229 1.26 -28.09 8.26
C PRO A 229 -0.05 -28.78 7.84
N SER A 230 -0.72 -29.47 8.76
CA SER A 230 -2.07 -30.02 8.56
C SER A 230 -3.13 -28.92 8.33
N LEU A 231 -2.78 -27.65 8.58
CA LEU A 231 -3.60 -26.47 8.36
C LEU A 231 -2.72 -25.36 7.78
N LYS A 232 -3.09 -24.84 6.61
CA LYS A 232 -2.42 -23.73 5.95
C LYS A 232 -3.17 -22.42 6.26
N PRO A 233 -2.64 -21.53 7.12
CA PRO A 233 -3.34 -20.30 7.48
C PRO A 233 -3.40 -19.35 6.28
N GLN A 234 -4.48 -18.57 6.18
CA GLN A 234 -4.63 -17.54 5.15
C GLN A 234 -3.52 -16.48 5.27
N PHE A 235 -3.18 -16.09 6.50
CA PHE A 235 -2.16 -15.08 6.78
C PHE A 235 -1.09 -15.64 7.72
N ALA A 236 0.18 -15.40 7.40
CA ALA A 236 1.30 -15.56 8.31
C ALA A 236 1.40 -14.36 9.26
N VAL A 237 1.20 -13.14 8.74
CA VAL A 237 1.11 -11.90 9.52
C VAL A 237 -0.07 -11.09 9.01
N ASN A 238 -0.93 -10.64 9.91
CA ASN A 238 -2.06 -9.79 9.60
C ASN A 238 -2.13 -8.59 10.55
N ILE A 239 -1.76 -7.40 10.06
CA ILE A 239 -2.01 -6.13 10.74
C ILE A 239 -3.38 -5.60 10.31
N THR A 240 -4.28 -5.40 11.28
CA THR A 240 -5.61 -4.85 11.04
C THR A 240 -5.57 -3.32 10.96
N ALA A 241 -6.72 -2.69 10.65
CA ALA A 241 -6.83 -1.22 10.63
C ALA A 241 -6.56 -0.54 11.99
N LEU A 242 -6.72 -1.28 13.11
CA LEU A 242 -6.41 -0.80 14.47
C LEU A 242 -4.98 -1.15 14.92
N GLY A 243 -4.30 -1.99 14.14
CA GLY A 243 -2.93 -2.43 14.41
C GLY A 243 -1.88 -1.45 13.90
N GLY A 244 -0.65 -1.65 14.36
CA GLY A 244 0.53 -0.96 13.87
C GLY A 244 1.79 -1.36 14.62
N ILE A 245 2.96 -1.12 14.03
CA ILE A 245 4.27 -1.37 14.64
C ILE A 245 5.08 -0.09 14.61
N TYR A 246 5.53 0.36 15.79
CA TYR A 246 6.32 1.57 16.00
C TYR A 246 7.63 1.18 16.69
N ALA A 247 8.74 1.21 15.96
CA ALA A 247 10.03 0.77 16.50
C ALA A 247 11.25 1.46 15.85
N ASN A 248 12.44 1.32 16.43
CA ASN A 248 13.67 1.82 15.77
C ASN A 248 13.98 0.98 14.53
N ARG A 249 13.73 -0.33 14.57
CA ARG A 249 13.93 -1.28 13.47
C ARG A 249 12.85 -2.36 13.46
N VAL A 250 12.42 -2.77 12.27
CA VAL A 250 11.44 -3.85 12.09
C VAL A 250 11.98 -4.88 11.09
N LYS A 251 11.93 -6.17 11.45
CA LYS A 251 12.28 -7.29 10.57
C LYS A 251 11.16 -8.32 10.56
N ILE A 252 10.64 -8.68 9.39
CA ILE A 252 9.55 -9.65 9.24
C ILE A 252 9.97 -10.72 8.24
N ILE A 253 9.94 -11.99 8.65
CA ILE A 253 10.22 -13.15 7.80
C ILE A 253 9.03 -14.11 7.90
N ALA A 254 8.28 -14.25 6.81
CA ALA A 254 7.22 -15.25 6.69
C ALA A 254 7.68 -16.36 5.74
N THR A 255 7.87 -17.55 6.30
CA THR A 255 8.49 -18.70 5.62
C THR A 255 7.49 -19.59 4.91
N GLU A 256 6.20 -19.52 5.25
CA GLU A 256 5.17 -20.45 4.77
C GLU A 256 4.65 -20.05 3.38
N PRO A 257 4.89 -20.84 2.31
CA PRO A 257 4.45 -20.49 0.96
C PRO A 257 2.92 -20.49 0.86
N GLY A 258 2.35 -19.43 0.30
CA GLY A 258 0.90 -19.27 0.12
C GLY A 258 0.12 -18.86 1.37
N SER A 259 0.79 -18.54 2.47
CA SER A 259 0.21 -17.73 3.55
C SER A 259 0.60 -16.28 3.33
N ASP A 260 -0.39 -15.41 3.25
CA ASP A 260 -0.20 -14.00 2.91
C ASP A 260 0.38 -13.21 4.09
N VAL A 261 1.00 -12.08 3.78
CA VAL A 261 1.46 -11.09 4.75
C VAL A 261 0.77 -9.78 4.45
N LYS A 262 0.00 -9.26 5.40
CA LYS A 262 -0.63 -7.93 5.32
C LYS A 262 -0.03 -7.03 6.40
N LEU A 263 0.63 -5.96 5.96
CA LEU A 263 1.25 -4.97 6.82
C LEU A 263 0.57 -3.62 6.63
N ASP A 264 0.30 -2.92 7.72
CA ASP A 264 -0.26 -1.57 7.72
C ASP A 264 0.28 -0.83 8.95
N ASN A 265 0.26 0.50 8.92
CA ASN A 265 0.73 1.38 10.00
C ASN A 265 2.08 0.98 10.61
N ILE A 266 3.10 0.73 9.77
CA ILE A 266 4.47 0.48 10.24
C ILE A 266 5.28 1.77 10.18
N LYS A 267 5.88 2.16 11.31
CA LYS A 267 6.78 3.31 11.40
C LYS A 267 8.11 2.92 12.03
N THR A 268 9.21 3.15 11.32
CA THR A 268 10.55 3.09 11.91
C THR A 268 11.07 4.47 12.31
N SER A 269 11.66 4.61 13.50
CA SER A 269 12.17 5.88 14.03
C SER A 269 13.66 6.14 13.77
N GLU A 270 14.46 5.10 13.52
CA GLU A 270 15.92 5.24 13.38
C GLU A 270 16.51 4.45 12.20
N ARG A 271 16.05 3.22 11.97
CA ARG A 271 16.66 2.25 11.05
C ARG A 271 15.64 1.66 10.08
N ASP A 272 15.97 0.50 9.53
CA ASP A 272 15.33 -0.10 8.38
C ASP A 272 14.05 -0.88 8.72
N LEU A 273 13.23 -1.05 7.68
CA LEU A 273 12.21 -2.09 7.60
C LEU A 273 12.65 -3.14 6.57
N PHE A 274 12.79 -4.39 7.03
CA PHE A 274 13.03 -5.55 6.16
C PHE A 274 11.85 -6.52 6.23
N VAL A 275 11.33 -6.91 5.07
CA VAL A 275 10.24 -7.89 4.93
C VAL A 275 10.62 -8.92 3.87
N SER A 276 10.52 -10.20 4.23
CA SER A 276 10.63 -11.32 3.30
C SER A 276 9.48 -12.28 3.52
N ALA A 277 8.65 -12.51 2.49
CA ALA A 277 7.52 -13.42 2.54
C ALA A 277 7.61 -14.45 1.41
N LYS A 278 7.23 -15.70 1.71
CA LYS A 278 7.02 -16.74 0.69
C LYS A 278 5.60 -16.72 0.10
N GLY A 279 4.66 -16.00 0.71
CA GLY A 279 3.33 -15.70 0.16
C GLY A 279 3.22 -14.28 -0.39
N LYS A 280 2.00 -13.87 -0.75
CA LYS A 280 1.73 -12.51 -1.25
C LYS A 280 1.89 -11.49 -0.14
N LEU A 281 2.51 -10.36 -0.44
CA LEU A 281 2.76 -9.26 0.48
C LEU A 281 1.90 -8.06 0.12
N THR A 282 1.04 -7.63 1.03
CA THR A 282 0.28 -6.37 0.93
C THR A 282 0.90 -5.33 1.86
N LEU A 283 1.28 -4.19 1.30
CA LEU A 283 1.87 -3.07 2.05
C LEU A 283 0.86 -1.90 2.09
N GLY A 284 0.40 -1.58 3.30
CA GLY A 284 -0.47 -0.44 3.63
C GLY A 284 0.33 0.85 3.86
N HIS A 285 0.07 1.56 4.95
CA HIS A 285 0.83 2.76 5.33
C HIS A 285 2.16 2.37 5.99
N ILE A 286 3.27 2.77 5.38
CA ILE A 286 4.62 2.46 5.87
C ILE A 286 5.50 3.70 5.78
N THR A 287 6.16 4.05 6.88
CA THR A 287 7.18 5.10 6.90
C THR A 287 8.43 4.58 7.58
N THR A 288 9.55 4.54 6.86
CA THR A 288 10.84 4.11 7.40
C THR A 288 11.86 5.24 7.38
N LYS A 289 12.57 5.42 8.49
CA LYS A 289 13.70 6.36 8.61
C LYS A 289 14.99 5.86 7.95
N GLY A 290 15.16 4.54 7.89
CA GLY A 290 16.24 3.89 7.13
C GLY A 290 15.76 3.40 5.76
N HIS A 291 16.32 2.27 5.34
CA HIS A 291 15.98 1.60 4.08
C HIS A 291 14.69 0.78 4.22
N LEU A 292 13.93 0.67 3.12
CA LEU A 292 12.85 -0.30 2.98
C LEU A 292 13.32 -1.43 2.06
N THR A 293 13.25 -2.68 2.52
CA THR A 293 13.40 -3.85 1.65
C THR A 293 12.17 -4.75 1.78
N ALA A 294 11.53 -5.06 0.65
CA ALA A 294 10.39 -5.97 0.58
C ALA A 294 10.64 -7.05 -0.47
N LYS A 295 10.55 -8.32 -0.06
CA LYS A 295 10.76 -9.48 -0.93
C LYS A 295 9.58 -10.42 -0.85
N ALA A 296 8.89 -10.67 -1.96
CA ALA A 296 7.77 -11.60 -2.03
C ALA A 296 7.45 -11.95 -3.50
N PRO A 297 6.91 -13.15 -3.81
CA PRO A 297 6.49 -13.48 -5.18
C PRO A 297 5.52 -12.45 -5.79
N ALA A 298 4.61 -11.91 -4.98
CA ALA A 298 3.71 -10.84 -5.37
C ALA A 298 3.65 -9.76 -4.29
N VAL A 299 3.75 -8.50 -4.70
CA VAL A 299 3.63 -7.32 -3.84
C VAL A 299 2.46 -6.46 -4.32
N ILE A 300 1.57 -6.09 -3.39
CA ILE A 300 0.41 -5.23 -3.65
C ILE A 300 0.49 -4.00 -2.73
N ILE A 301 0.30 -2.82 -3.31
CA ILE A 301 0.22 -1.55 -2.60
C ILE A 301 -1.14 -0.92 -2.93
N PRO A 302 -2.13 -1.00 -2.02
CA PRO A 302 -3.50 -0.51 -2.27
C PRO A 302 -3.61 1.01 -2.51
N ALA A 303 -4.74 1.45 -3.07
CA ALA A 303 -4.93 2.82 -3.54
C ALA A 303 -4.74 3.93 -2.49
N THR A 304 -5.14 3.67 -1.25
CA THR A 304 -5.04 4.65 -0.14
C THR A 304 -3.71 4.57 0.61
N SER A 305 -2.82 3.65 0.21
CA SER A 305 -1.58 3.38 0.94
C SER A 305 -0.46 4.35 0.55
N GLU A 306 0.36 4.70 1.55
CA GLU A 306 1.55 5.52 1.36
C GLU A 306 2.77 4.81 1.95
N ILE A 307 3.75 4.54 1.08
CA ILE A 307 5.04 3.94 1.41
C ILE A 307 6.11 5.02 1.28
N VAL A 308 6.81 5.31 2.36
CA VAL A 308 7.89 6.30 2.41
C VAL A 308 9.14 5.65 2.98
N SER A 309 10.19 5.57 2.15
CA SER A 309 11.56 5.30 2.61
C SER A 309 12.35 6.61 2.65
N GLN A 310 12.93 6.94 3.80
CA GLN A 310 13.82 8.11 3.93
C GLN A 310 15.24 7.82 3.41
N GLN A 311 15.54 6.57 3.07
CA GLN A 311 16.75 6.16 2.35
C GLN A 311 16.35 5.44 1.06
N ASP A 312 17.10 4.41 0.67
CA ASP A 312 16.78 3.62 -0.50
C ASP A 312 15.54 2.73 -0.26
N LEU A 313 14.87 2.37 -1.36
CA LEU A 313 13.76 1.43 -1.37
C LEU A 313 14.04 0.30 -2.36
N LEU A 314 13.95 -0.94 -1.91
CA LEU A 314 14.10 -2.14 -2.72
C LEU A 314 12.84 -3.01 -2.63
N VAL A 315 12.25 -3.32 -3.77
CA VAL A 315 11.21 -4.35 -3.91
C VAL A 315 11.71 -5.43 -4.85
N GLU A 316 11.72 -6.68 -4.38
CA GLU A 316 11.98 -7.87 -5.21
C GLU A 316 10.71 -8.72 -5.28
N SER A 317 10.19 -8.95 -6.48
CA SER A 317 8.98 -9.74 -6.71
C SER A 317 8.90 -10.36 -8.10
N ASP A 318 7.96 -11.26 -8.34
CA ASP A 318 7.58 -11.64 -9.70
C ASP A 318 6.52 -10.68 -10.26
N SER A 319 5.63 -10.18 -9.40
CA SER A 319 4.60 -9.19 -9.75
C SER A 319 4.48 -8.09 -8.70
N LEU A 320 4.53 -6.83 -9.14
CA LEU A 320 4.24 -5.65 -8.33
C LEU A 320 3.00 -4.95 -8.87
N ILE A 321 1.98 -4.79 -8.02
CA ILE A 321 0.79 -3.96 -8.30
C ILE A 321 0.79 -2.78 -7.34
N ASN A 322 1.03 -1.59 -7.86
CA ASN A 322 0.92 -0.34 -7.14
C ASN A 322 -0.34 0.43 -7.55
N GLN A 323 -1.16 0.77 -6.57
CA GLN A 323 -2.29 1.69 -6.68
C GLN A 323 -2.13 2.90 -5.75
N GLY A 324 -1.21 2.83 -4.79
CA GLY A 324 -0.92 3.87 -3.82
C GLY A 324 0.30 4.71 -4.17
N LYS A 325 0.85 5.39 -3.17
CA LYS A 325 2.03 6.24 -3.31
C LYS A 325 3.26 5.54 -2.74
N VAL A 326 4.32 5.45 -3.53
CA VAL A 326 5.60 4.85 -3.16
C VAL A 326 6.69 5.88 -3.39
N THR A 327 7.39 6.24 -2.32
CA THR A 327 8.44 7.26 -2.36
C THR A 327 9.71 6.78 -1.69
N ALA A 328 10.85 7.08 -2.31
CA ALA A 328 12.17 6.93 -1.72
C ALA A 328 12.91 8.27 -1.76
N GLN A 329 13.47 8.71 -0.63
CA GLN A 329 14.25 9.95 -0.56
C GLN A 329 15.68 9.80 -1.09
N GLN A 330 16.08 8.57 -1.46
CA GLN A 330 17.33 8.29 -2.17
C GLN A 330 17.01 7.52 -3.46
N ASN A 331 17.56 6.32 -3.61
CA ASN A 331 17.37 5.48 -4.79
C ASN A 331 16.20 4.51 -4.61
N MET A 332 15.61 4.09 -5.72
CA MET A 332 14.56 3.08 -5.70
C MET A 332 14.82 1.99 -6.74
N HIS A 333 14.80 0.74 -6.28
CA HIS A 333 14.94 -0.44 -7.11
C HIS A 333 13.65 -1.27 -7.03
N LEU A 334 12.94 -1.34 -8.14
CA LEU A 334 11.77 -2.20 -8.32
C LEU A 334 12.17 -3.35 -9.25
N PHE A 335 12.61 -4.43 -8.63
CA PHE A 335 13.00 -5.66 -9.30
C PHE A 335 11.79 -6.58 -9.41
N SER A 336 11.11 -6.55 -10.56
CA SER A 336 9.92 -7.35 -10.80
C SER A 336 9.74 -7.76 -12.25
N ASN A 337 9.20 -8.95 -12.50
CA ASN A 337 8.92 -9.41 -13.85
C ASN A 337 7.71 -8.70 -14.47
N ILE A 338 6.72 -8.33 -13.65
CA ILE A 338 5.54 -7.56 -14.06
C ILE A 338 5.34 -6.40 -13.08
N ILE A 339 5.31 -5.17 -13.59
CA ILE A 339 5.04 -3.97 -12.80
C ILE A 339 3.80 -3.29 -13.35
N HIS A 340 2.80 -3.14 -12.50
CA HIS A 340 1.60 -2.34 -12.75
C HIS A 340 1.55 -1.16 -11.79
N ASN A 341 1.58 0.05 -12.33
CA ASN A 341 1.29 1.27 -11.60
C ASN A 341 -0.03 1.82 -12.14
N GLN A 342 -1.11 1.75 -11.37
CA GLN A 342 -2.45 1.99 -11.89
C GLN A 342 -3.35 2.76 -10.94
N GLY A 343 -4.06 3.76 -11.48
CA GLY A 343 -5.01 4.59 -10.74
C GLY A 343 -4.50 6.00 -10.52
N GLU A 344 -5.44 6.95 -10.42
CA GLU A 344 -5.18 8.39 -10.40
C GLU A 344 -4.23 8.84 -9.27
N SER A 345 -4.32 8.20 -8.11
CA SER A 345 -3.45 8.48 -6.97
C SER A 345 -2.14 7.69 -6.98
N ALA A 346 -1.97 6.75 -7.91
CA ALA A 346 -0.85 5.84 -7.93
C ALA A 346 0.42 6.56 -8.37
N LYS A 347 1.45 6.51 -7.52
CA LYS A 347 2.72 7.20 -7.73
C LYS A 347 3.88 6.32 -7.33
N ILE A 348 4.90 6.25 -8.18
CA ILE A 348 6.22 5.70 -7.88
C ILE A 348 7.21 6.83 -8.09
N GLU A 349 7.88 7.28 -7.03
CA GLU A 349 8.85 8.38 -7.13
C GLU A 349 10.10 8.13 -6.31
N ALA A 350 11.26 8.27 -6.95
CA ALA A 350 12.54 8.36 -6.26
C ALA A 350 13.06 9.80 -6.27
N TYR A 351 13.75 10.22 -5.22
CA TYR A 351 14.44 11.50 -5.23
C TYR A 351 15.61 11.47 -6.22
N ASN A 352 16.49 10.47 -6.10
CA ASN A 352 17.64 10.26 -6.97
C ASN A 352 17.27 9.37 -8.15
N HIS A 353 17.78 8.14 -8.18
CA HIS A 353 17.65 7.24 -9.31
C HIS A 353 16.56 6.18 -9.08
N LEU A 354 15.88 5.79 -10.16
CA LEU A 354 14.81 4.79 -10.13
C LEU A 354 15.07 3.72 -11.21
N TRP A 355 15.06 2.46 -10.81
CA TRP A 355 15.18 1.31 -11.70
C TRP A 355 13.92 0.45 -11.64
N LEU A 356 13.28 0.25 -12.79
CA LEU A 356 12.24 -0.75 -13.00
C LEU A 356 12.80 -1.78 -13.99
N GLN A 357 13.11 -2.97 -13.50
CA GLN A 357 13.72 -4.06 -14.27
C GLN A 357 13.46 -5.41 -13.59
N LYS A 358 13.82 -6.54 -14.20
CA LYS A 358 13.49 -7.86 -13.62
C LYS A 358 14.27 -8.16 -12.34
N ASN A 359 15.56 -7.85 -12.35
CA ASN A 359 16.49 -8.16 -11.26
C ASN A 359 17.74 -7.28 -11.32
N ALA A 360 18.62 -7.42 -10.34
CA ALA A 360 19.87 -6.66 -10.23
C ALA A 360 20.84 -6.83 -11.42
N ARG A 361 20.73 -7.91 -12.21
CA ARG A 361 21.56 -8.13 -13.41
C ARG A 361 21.13 -7.29 -14.61
N GLY A 362 19.99 -6.58 -14.52
CA GLY A 362 19.47 -5.75 -15.59
C GLY A 362 18.77 -6.53 -16.71
N GLU A 363 18.32 -7.75 -16.42
CA GLU A 363 17.43 -8.51 -17.29
C GLU A 363 16.10 -7.77 -17.51
N LEU A 364 15.51 -7.95 -18.69
CA LEU A 364 14.23 -7.32 -19.03
C LEU A 364 13.11 -7.96 -18.22
N SER A 365 12.29 -7.12 -17.57
CA SER A 365 10.95 -7.54 -17.11
C SER A 365 10.11 -7.98 -18.31
N GLU A 366 9.10 -8.81 -18.08
CA GLU A 366 8.10 -9.06 -19.12
C GLU A 366 7.36 -7.75 -19.44
N ARG A 367 6.96 -7.00 -18.40
CA ARG A 367 6.09 -5.84 -18.60
C ARG A 367 6.21 -4.77 -17.52
N ILE A 368 6.20 -3.51 -17.95
CA ILE A 368 6.01 -2.32 -17.10
C ILE A 368 4.83 -1.55 -17.69
N GLU A 369 3.76 -1.39 -16.91
CA GLU A 369 2.56 -0.65 -17.29
C GLU A 369 2.29 0.47 -16.28
N ASN A 370 2.14 1.69 -16.80
CA ASN A 370 1.72 2.87 -16.08
C ASN A 370 0.39 3.36 -16.65
N SER A 371 -0.69 3.21 -15.90
CA SER A 371 -2.06 3.45 -16.36
C SER A 371 -2.75 4.48 -15.48
N ALA A 372 -2.97 5.68 -16.03
CA ALA A 372 -3.53 6.82 -15.29
C ALA A 372 -2.75 7.18 -14.02
N ALA A 373 -1.44 6.94 -14.01
CA ALA A 373 -0.59 6.99 -12.83
C ALA A 373 0.75 7.70 -13.11
N THR A 374 1.57 7.91 -12.08
CA THR A 374 2.88 8.59 -12.21
C THR A 374 4.05 7.70 -11.84
N ILE A 375 5.08 7.67 -12.70
CA ILE A 375 6.42 7.16 -12.42
C ILE A 375 7.41 8.31 -12.61
N SER A 376 8.19 8.65 -11.58
CA SER A 376 9.09 9.80 -11.66
C SER A 376 10.40 9.66 -10.88
N THR A 377 11.38 10.45 -11.29
CA THR A 377 12.50 10.85 -10.43
C THR A 377 12.53 12.37 -10.27
N GLN A 378 13.01 12.87 -9.12
CA GLN A 378 13.09 14.32 -8.88
C GLN A 378 14.38 14.93 -9.46
N THR A 379 15.53 14.32 -9.17
CA THR A 379 16.85 14.83 -9.55
C THR A 379 17.66 13.85 -10.38
N GLY A 380 17.47 12.54 -10.23
CA GLY A 380 18.31 11.53 -10.88
C GLY A 380 17.71 10.88 -12.12
N ASP A 381 18.37 9.82 -12.58
CA ASP A 381 18.03 9.09 -13.79
C ASP A 381 16.90 8.07 -13.57
N LEU A 382 16.11 7.82 -14.61
CA LEU A 382 15.07 6.81 -14.64
C LEU A 382 15.43 5.71 -15.64
N PHE A 383 15.46 4.46 -15.17
CA PHE A 383 15.76 3.28 -15.99
C PHE A 383 14.54 2.36 -16.05
N LEU A 384 14.02 2.15 -17.26
CA LEU A 384 12.93 1.20 -17.55
C LEU A 384 13.45 0.10 -18.47
N ARG A 385 13.44 -1.15 -18.01
CA ARG A 385 13.96 -2.30 -18.76
C ARG A 385 12.95 -3.45 -18.76
N ALA A 386 12.15 -3.54 -19.83
CA ALA A 386 11.11 -4.56 -19.97
C ALA A 386 10.87 -4.89 -21.43
N LYS A 387 10.34 -6.07 -21.77
CA LYS A 387 9.91 -6.35 -23.15
C LYS A 387 8.80 -5.39 -23.58
N HIS A 388 7.82 -5.14 -22.71
CA HIS A 388 6.73 -4.20 -22.96
C HIS A 388 6.74 -3.06 -21.95
N VAL A 389 6.88 -1.82 -22.42
CA VAL A 389 6.67 -0.61 -21.62
C VAL A 389 5.44 0.10 -22.15
N ILE A 390 4.42 0.24 -21.31
CA ILE A 390 3.13 0.85 -21.66
C ILE A 390 2.88 2.02 -20.72
N ASN A 391 2.61 3.19 -21.28
CA ASN A 391 2.19 4.38 -20.57
C ASN A 391 0.87 4.85 -21.17
N GLN A 392 -0.21 4.84 -20.40
CA GLN A 392 -1.54 5.14 -20.90
C GLN A 392 -2.37 5.96 -19.91
N THR A 393 -3.42 6.61 -20.42
CA THR A 393 -4.38 7.34 -19.58
C THR A 393 -5.38 6.38 -18.97
N ASN A 394 -6.39 6.92 -18.27
CA ASN A 394 -7.58 6.15 -17.87
C ASN A 394 -8.51 5.81 -19.06
N ASN A 395 -8.14 6.16 -20.29
CA ASN A 395 -8.88 5.87 -21.51
C ASN A 395 -10.39 6.18 -21.44
N PRO A 396 -10.78 7.43 -21.11
CA PRO A 396 -12.18 7.81 -21.03
C PRO A 396 -12.86 7.70 -22.39
N ASP A 397 -14.14 7.30 -22.39
CA ASP A 397 -14.97 7.26 -23.59
C ASP A 397 -15.08 8.65 -24.22
N ILE A 398 -15.17 8.69 -25.55
CA ILE A 398 -15.45 9.91 -26.30
C ILE A 398 -16.91 9.94 -26.67
N THR A 399 -17.59 11.01 -26.27
CA THR A 399 -18.93 11.33 -26.75
C THR A 399 -18.81 12.18 -28.00
N GLN A 400 -19.35 11.67 -29.10
CA GLN A 400 -19.51 12.42 -30.34
C GLN A 400 -20.93 13.02 -30.36
N GLN A 401 -21.03 14.35 -30.48
CA GLN A 401 -22.31 15.02 -30.64
C GLN A 401 -22.35 15.78 -31.96
N LEU A 402 -23.24 15.35 -32.86
CA LEU A 402 -23.58 16.12 -34.05
C LEU A 402 -24.45 17.31 -33.63
N ILE A 403 -23.99 18.52 -33.93
CA ILE A 403 -24.75 19.75 -33.71
C ILE A 403 -25.57 20.04 -34.97
N THR A 404 -26.87 20.20 -34.80
CA THR A 404 -27.78 20.52 -35.90
C THR A 404 -27.65 22.00 -36.28
N PRO A 405 -27.54 22.34 -37.58
CA PRO A 405 -27.52 23.73 -38.02
C PRO A 405 -28.78 24.51 -37.62
N ASP A 406 -28.58 25.71 -37.09
CA ASP A 406 -29.60 26.52 -36.42
C ASP A 406 -30.20 27.63 -37.30
N SER A 407 -29.66 27.84 -38.49
CA SER A 407 -30.04 28.95 -39.37
C SER A 407 -30.30 28.51 -40.80
N ASN A 408 -31.16 29.26 -41.49
CA ASN A 408 -31.32 29.27 -42.94
C ASN A 408 -31.37 30.72 -43.46
N LYS A 409 -30.87 31.67 -42.65
CA LYS A 409 -30.96 33.09 -42.93
C LYS A 409 -29.92 33.47 -43.97
N VAL A 410 -30.39 34.13 -45.02
CA VAL A 410 -29.56 34.83 -46.00
C VAL A 410 -30.00 36.28 -46.00
N LYS A 411 -29.04 37.20 -45.89
CA LYS A 411 -29.28 38.62 -45.89
C LYS A 411 -29.86 39.03 -47.24
N GLU A 412 -31.03 39.67 -47.17
CA GLU A 412 -31.77 40.11 -48.35
C GLU A 412 -31.29 41.50 -48.78
N TYR A 413 -31.00 41.66 -50.07
CA TYR A 413 -30.69 42.94 -50.67
C TYR A 413 -31.86 43.40 -51.55
N VAL A 414 -32.30 44.65 -51.37
CA VAL A 414 -33.30 45.26 -52.23
C VAL A 414 -32.57 46.02 -53.34
N VAL A 415 -32.70 45.55 -54.57
CA VAL A 415 -32.23 46.29 -55.74
C VAL A 415 -33.35 47.24 -56.17
N ARG A 416 -33.05 48.53 -56.22
CA ARG A 416 -33.96 49.56 -56.76
C ARG A 416 -33.49 49.93 -58.16
N ALA A 417 -34.30 49.64 -59.17
CA ALA A 417 -34.09 50.10 -60.53
C ALA A 417 -34.93 51.37 -60.77
N TYR A 418 -34.33 52.38 -61.40
CA TYR A 418 -35.00 53.64 -61.75
C TYR A 418 -35.22 53.71 -63.26
N GLY A 419 -36.49 53.74 -63.68
CA GLY A 419 -36.87 53.96 -65.07
C GLY A 419 -38.28 54.55 -65.18
N HIS A 420 -38.44 55.60 -66.00
CA HIS A 420 -39.72 56.26 -66.31
C HIS A 420 -40.69 56.46 -65.12
N GLY A 421 -40.19 57.04 -64.02
CA GLY A 421 -41.03 57.49 -62.90
C GLY A 421 -41.59 56.42 -61.97
N VAL A 422 -41.23 55.14 -62.15
CA VAL A 422 -41.66 54.03 -61.28
C VAL A 422 -40.45 53.42 -60.57
N VAL A 423 -40.51 53.28 -59.25
CA VAL A 423 -39.50 52.54 -58.46
C VAL A 423 -39.90 51.08 -58.39
N LEU A 424 -39.19 50.21 -59.11
CA LEU A 424 -39.36 48.76 -58.97
C LEU A 424 -38.43 48.28 -57.84
N SER A 425 -39.02 47.84 -56.72
CA SER A 425 -38.28 47.19 -55.63
C SER A 425 -38.49 45.68 -55.73
N ILE A 426 -37.48 44.95 -56.22
CA ILE A 426 -37.54 43.50 -56.31
C ILE A 426 -36.90 42.92 -55.04
N LYS A 427 -37.71 42.20 -54.25
CA LYS A 427 -37.25 41.42 -53.11
C LYS A 427 -37.09 39.97 -53.53
N LEU A 428 -35.87 39.57 -53.86
CA LEU A 428 -35.58 38.19 -54.25
C LEU A 428 -35.55 37.31 -52.99
N LYS A 429 -36.51 36.38 -52.87
CA LYS A 429 -36.50 35.30 -51.88
C LYS A 429 -36.26 33.95 -52.56
N PRO A 430 -35.02 33.62 -52.92
CA PRO A 430 -34.74 32.30 -53.46
C PRO A 430 -34.70 31.27 -52.33
N ASN A 431 -35.11 30.04 -52.66
CA ASN A 431 -34.98 28.88 -51.79
C ASN A 431 -33.52 28.41 -51.84
N TYR A 432 -32.66 28.98 -51.00
CA TYR A 432 -31.24 28.67 -51.01
C TYR A 432 -30.99 27.26 -50.49
N GLN A 433 -30.44 26.40 -51.35
CA GLN A 433 -29.79 25.15 -50.96
C GLN A 433 -28.30 25.28 -51.16
N ILE A 434 -27.52 24.98 -50.11
CA ILE A 434 -26.06 25.00 -50.18
C ILE A 434 -25.59 23.58 -50.05
N ASN A 435 -25.00 23.06 -51.13
CA ASN A 435 -24.55 21.67 -51.22
C ASN A 435 -25.67 20.67 -50.83
N GLY A 436 -26.90 20.92 -51.29
CA GLY A 436 -28.08 20.10 -50.99
C GLY A 436 -28.71 20.28 -49.60
N LYS A 437 -28.20 21.20 -48.76
CA LYS A 437 -28.73 21.47 -47.42
C LYS A 437 -29.52 22.77 -47.33
N GLN A 438 -30.57 22.74 -46.52
CA GLN A 438 -31.51 23.84 -46.26
C GLN A 438 -31.19 24.66 -45.00
N ARG A 439 -30.24 24.18 -44.18
CA ARG A 439 -29.81 24.84 -42.93
C ARG A 439 -28.29 24.79 -42.80
N TRP A 440 -27.74 25.84 -42.21
CA TRP A 440 -26.31 26.07 -41.93
C TRP A 440 -26.17 26.85 -40.61
N PHE A 441 -24.94 27.08 -40.16
CA PHE A 441 -24.69 27.91 -38.97
C PHE A 441 -24.48 29.37 -39.38
N GLY A 442 -25.10 30.29 -38.64
CA GLY A 442 -24.99 31.73 -38.87
C GLY A 442 -25.85 32.28 -40.02
N GLU A 443 -25.69 33.56 -40.33
CA GLU A 443 -26.36 34.24 -41.44
C GLU A 443 -25.40 34.39 -42.62
N ILE A 444 -25.88 34.15 -43.83
CA ILE A 444 -25.10 34.35 -45.06
C ILE A 444 -25.37 35.74 -45.60
N ASP A 445 -24.31 36.49 -45.81
CA ASP A 445 -24.32 37.69 -46.62
C ASP A 445 -23.78 37.35 -48.02
N PRO A 446 -24.63 37.30 -49.06
CA PRO A 446 -24.21 36.92 -50.41
C PRO A 446 -23.08 37.77 -51.00
N LEU A 447 -22.81 38.96 -50.45
CA LEU A 447 -21.75 39.84 -50.94
C LEU A 447 -20.42 39.63 -50.20
N PHE A 448 -20.46 39.18 -48.94
CA PHE A 448 -19.28 39.15 -48.06
C PHE A 448 -18.96 37.79 -47.45
N THR A 449 -19.93 36.87 -47.35
CA THR A 449 -19.71 35.55 -46.78
C THR A 449 -18.92 34.68 -47.75
N GLN A 450 -17.67 34.40 -47.38
CA GLN A 450 -16.76 33.56 -48.17
C GLN A 450 -16.85 32.08 -47.79
N PHE A 451 -17.27 31.76 -46.56
CA PHE A 451 -17.36 30.40 -46.05
C PHE A 451 -18.65 30.20 -45.26
N VAL A 452 -19.32 29.06 -45.48
CA VAL A 452 -20.56 28.70 -44.78
C VAL A 452 -20.36 27.37 -44.08
N GLN A 453 -20.61 27.32 -42.78
CA GLN A 453 -20.52 26.08 -42.02
C GLN A 453 -21.79 25.26 -42.17
N LEU A 454 -21.66 24.03 -42.69
CA LEU A 454 -22.79 23.11 -42.92
C LEU A 454 -22.91 22.02 -41.87
N GLU A 455 -21.81 21.69 -41.20
CA GLU A 455 -21.78 20.65 -40.18
C GLU A 455 -20.86 21.07 -39.04
N LYS A 456 -21.25 20.66 -37.84
CA LYS A 456 -20.46 20.82 -36.63
C LYS A 456 -20.64 19.55 -35.81
N THR A 457 -19.55 18.89 -35.48
CA THR A 457 -19.51 17.74 -34.57
C THR A 457 -18.56 18.06 -33.44
N THR A 458 -19.00 17.92 -32.20
CA THR A 458 -18.14 18.08 -31.03
C THR A 458 -17.73 16.70 -30.50
N TYR A 459 -16.48 16.60 -30.06
CA TYR A 459 -15.90 15.42 -29.42
C TYR A 459 -15.53 15.81 -27.99
N THR A 460 -16.29 15.31 -27.02
CA THR A 460 -16.10 15.57 -25.60
C THR A 460 -15.77 14.29 -24.85
N LEU A 461 -15.09 14.41 -23.71
CA LEU A 461 -14.77 13.26 -22.88
C LEU A 461 -15.95 12.93 -21.95
N ALA A 462 -16.29 11.65 -21.83
CA ALA A 462 -17.33 11.18 -20.92
C ALA A 462 -16.92 11.26 -19.44
N SER A 463 -15.61 11.31 -19.15
CA SER A 463 -15.05 11.52 -17.81
C SER A 463 -13.72 12.28 -17.89
N PRO A 464 -13.24 12.88 -16.79
CA PRO A 464 -11.95 13.57 -16.77
C PRO A 464 -10.80 12.68 -17.24
N LEU A 465 -9.95 13.21 -18.12
CA LEU A 465 -8.75 12.53 -18.57
C LEU A 465 -7.69 12.56 -17.47
N VAL A 466 -7.27 11.38 -17.01
CA VAL A 466 -6.14 11.21 -16.11
C VAL A 466 -4.95 10.71 -16.90
N ILE A 467 -3.92 11.55 -17.02
CA ILE A 467 -2.78 11.32 -17.88
C ILE A 467 -1.78 10.37 -17.19
N GLY A 468 -1.39 9.29 -17.88
CA GLY A 468 -0.23 8.50 -17.49
C GLY A 468 1.06 9.30 -17.67
N ARG A 469 1.89 9.41 -16.63
CA ARG A 469 3.13 10.18 -16.66
C ARG A 469 4.34 9.33 -16.29
N ILE A 470 5.35 9.35 -17.16
CA ILE A 470 6.71 8.89 -16.88
C ILE A 470 7.64 10.10 -17.02
N SER A 471 8.37 10.46 -15.97
CA SER A 471 9.27 11.62 -16.03
C SER A 471 10.57 11.45 -15.26
N ALA A 472 11.70 11.60 -15.96
CA ALA A 472 13.03 11.61 -15.35
C ALA A 472 13.47 13.03 -14.93
N GLY A 473 13.98 13.17 -13.71
CA GLY A 473 14.60 14.38 -13.17
C GLY A 473 15.96 14.71 -13.81
N ASN A 474 16.63 13.73 -14.41
CA ASN A 474 17.85 13.88 -15.20
C ASN A 474 17.68 13.21 -16.56
N ASN A 475 18.32 12.05 -16.79
CA ASN A 475 18.22 11.28 -18.02
C ASN A 475 17.20 10.15 -17.91
N LEU A 476 16.58 9.81 -19.03
CA LEU A 476 15.66 8.67 -19.14
C LEU A 476 16.29 7.58 -20.00
N TYR A 477 16.26 6.34 -19.53
CA TYR A 477 16.74 5.17 -20.26
C TYR A 477 15.60 4.16 -20.38
N ILE A 478 15.14 3.89 -21.60
CA ILE A 478 14.15 2.85 -21.86
C ILE A 478 14.76 1.80 -22.77
N LYS A 479 14.86 0.57 -22.27
CA LYS A 479 15.20 -0.61 -23.07
C LYS A 479 13.97 -1.51 -23.17
N SER A 480 13.39 -1.65 -24.36
CA SER A 480 12.26 -2.56 -24.56
C SER A 480 12.15 -3.19 -25.94
N ASP A 481 11.30 -4.21 -26.08
CA ASP A 481 10.89 -4.66 -27.40
C ASP A 481 9.80 -3.73 -27.94
N GLN A 482 8.80 -3.39 -27.11
CA GLN A 482 7.71 -2.47 -27.45
C GLN A 482 7.63 -1.33 -26.43
N LEU A 483 7.55 -0.10 -26.91
CA LEU A 483 7.21 1.08 -26.13
C LEU A 483 5.89 1.66 -26.64
N VAL A 484 4.85 1.66 -25.83
CA VAL A 484 3.55 2.26 -26.14
C VAL A 484 3.32 3.46 -25.23
N ASN A 485 3.09 4.62 -25.83
CA ASN A 485 2.63 5.82 -25.14
C ASN A 485 1.26 6.21 -25.70
N ASP A 486 0.20 5.84 -24.98
CA ASP A 486 -1.19 6.08 -25.39
C ASP A 486 -1.75 7.31 -24.69
N LYS A 487 -1.89 8.41 -25.44
CA LYS A 487 -2.46 9.70 -24.99
C LYS A 487 -1.81 10.24 -23.71
N SER A 488 -0.55 9.87 -23.47
CA SER A 488 0.15 10.02 -22.21
C SER A 488 1.47 10.78 -22.35
N ILE A 489 2.19 11.01 -21.26
CA ILE A 489 3.44 11.79 -21.26
C ILE A 489 4.62 10.92 -20.81
N ILE A 490 5.66 10.87 -21.65
CA ILE A 490 6.99 10.39 -21.30
C ILE A 490 7.97 11.55 -21.51
N LYS A 491 8.79 11.88 -20.50
CA LYS A 491 9.78 12.97 -20.60
C LYS A 491 11.03 12.79 -19.75
N SER A 492 12.10 13.51 -20.10
CA SER A 492 13.31 13.71 -19.31
C SER A 492 13.62 15.20 -19.15
N ARG A 493 14.35 15.58 -18.11
CA ARG A 493 14.91 16.94 -17.98
C ARG A 493 16.06 17.17 -18.97
N ASN A 494 16.91 16.15 -19.11
CA ASN A 494 18.05 16.12 -20.02
C ASN A 494 17.78 15.06 -21.11
N ASP A 495 18.70 14.14 -21.34
CA ASP A 495 18.62 13.21 -22.47
C ASP A 495 17.63 12.06 -22.25
N SER A 496 16.99 11.62 -23.32
CA SER A 496 16.27 10.34 -23.40
C SER A 496 17.01 9.37 -24.32
N TYR A 497 17.34 8.19 -23.79
CA TYR A 497 18.00 7.07 -24.48
C TYR A 497 16.96 5.95 -24.67
N LEU A 498 16.51 5.77 -25.91
CA LEU A 498 15.46 4.84 -26.28
C LEU A 498 16.04 3.70 -27.13
N HIS A 499 16.22 2.54 -26.50
CA HIS A 499 16.66 1.32 -27.16
C HIS A 499 15.46 0.38 -27.28
N ASN A 500 14.64 0.61 -28.31
CA ASN A 500 13.37 -0.07 -28.52
C ASN A 500 13.32 -0.72 -29.91
N LYS A 501 12.71 -1.91 -30.04
CA LYS A 501 12.44 -2.46 -31.38
C LYS A 501 11.30 -1.70 -32.07
N ASN A 502 10.19 -1.46 -31.37
CA ASN A 502 9.08 -0.63 -31.85
C ASN A 502 8.66 0.42 -30.82
N ILE A 503 8.29 1.60 -31.32
CA ILE A 503 7.72 2.70 -30.54
C ILE A 503 6.38 3.11 -31.17
N THR A 504 5.32 3.09 -30.36
CA THR A 504 3.97 3.50 -30.74
C THR A 504 3.53 4.67 -29.86
N ALA A 505 3.27 5.83 -30.48
CA ALA A 505 2.69 6.99 -29.81
C ALA A 505 1.28 7.23 -30.37
N ILE A 506 0.28 7.14 -29.50
CA ILE A 506 -1.13 7.35 -29.86
C ILE A 506 -1.57 8.70 -29.32
N SER A 507 -2.17 9.52 -30.18
CA SER A 507 -2.73 10.83 -29.84
C SER A 507 -4.23 10.87 -30.07
N GLN A 508 -4.97 11.65 -29.29
CA GLN A 508 -6.40 11.84 -29.45
C GLN A 508 -6.73 13.26 -29.88
N LYS A 509 -7.68 13.40 -30.80
CA LYS A 509 -8.24 14.69 -31.20
C LYS A 509 -9.53 14.94 -30.42
N LEU A 510 -9.59 16.05 -29.68
CA LEU A 510 -10.78 16.53 -28.96
C LEU A 510 -11.16 17.92 -29.50
N GLY A 511 -12.42 18.33 -29.33
CA GLY A 511 -12.91 19.64 -29.77
C GLY A 511 -13.91 19.56 -30.92
N GLU A 512 -13.90 20.56 -31.81
CA GLU A 512 -14.93 20.70 -32.84
C GLU A 512 -14.40 20.34 -34.24
N LYS A 513 -15.08 19.40 -34.90
CA LYS A 513 -14.95 19.15 -36.34
C LYS A 513 -16.04 19.89 -37.08
N SER A 514 -15.65 20.73 -38.02
CA SER A 514 -16.59 21.54 -38.80
C SER A 514 -16.43 21.29 -40.29
N ALA A 515 -17.54 21.22 -41.02
CA ALA A 515 -17.53 21.20 -42.48
C ALA A 515 -17.97 22.56 -42.99
N TRP A 516 -17.16 23.17 -43.84
CA TRP A 516 -17.37 24.48 -44.43
C TRP A 516 -17.50 24.37 -45.95
N VAL A 517 -18.31 25.20 -46.56
CA VAL A 517 -18.35 25.37 -48.02
C VAL A 517 -17.81 26.75 -48.34
N ALA A 518 -16.76 26.79 -49.17
CA ALA A 518 -16.25 28.03 -49.72
C ALA A 518 -17.19 28.53 -50.82
N MET A 519 -17.73 29.74 -50.68
CA MET A 519 -18.63 30.33 -51.67
C MET A 519 -17.82 31.08 -52.73
N HIS A 520 -18.04 30.75 -53.99
CA HIS A 520 -17.57 31.54 -55.12
C HIS A 520 -18.76 32.31 -55.68
N ASN A 521 -18.72 33.63 -55.51
CA ASN A 521 -19.80 34.51 -55.96
C ASN A 521 -19.57 34.86 -57.42
N ALA A 522 -20.44 34.37 -58.32
CA ALA A 522 -20.52 34.83 -59.69
C ALA A 522 -21.82 35.64 -59.87
N LEU A 523 -21.68 36.94 -60.13
CA LEU A 523 -22.80 37.80 -60.50
C LEU A 523 -23.05 37.66 -62.00
N ASP A 524 -24.06 36.87 -62.39
CA ASP A 524 -24.52 36.86 -63.78
C ASP A 524 -25.33 38.14 -64.04
N LYS A 525 -24.76 39.05 -64.83
CA LYS A 525 -25.39 40.34 -65.17
C LYS A 525 -26.57 40.21 -66.13
N ARG A 526 -26.85 39.01 -66.68
CA ARG A 526 -27.94 38.78 -67.64
C ARG A 526 -29.13 38.02 -67.04
N ALA A 527 -28.99 37.49 -65.83
CA ALA A 527 -30.04 36.73 -65.17
C ALA A 527 -30.32 37.31 -63.78
N ASN A 528 -31.60 37.47 -63.42
CA ASN A 528 -32.03 38.06 -62.13
C ASN A 528 -31.81 37.13 -60.91
N TYR A 529 -30.72 36.35 -60.87
CA TYR A 529 -30.36 35.46 -59.76
C TYR A 529 -28.84 35.35 -59.57
N VAL A 530 -28.40 35.16 -58.33
CA VAL A 530 -27.00 34.86 -57.96
C VAL A 530 -26.84 33.35 -57.89
N LEU A 531 -25.91 32.78 -58.68
CA LEU A 531 -25.56 31.37 -58.58
C LEU A 531 -24.47 31.20 -57.51
N LEU A 532 -24.80 30.55 -56.40
CA LEU A 532 -23.84 30.22 -55.35
C LEU A 532 -23.30 28.81 -55.61
N GLN A 533 -22.09 28.71 -56.15
CA GLN A 533 -21.37 27.43 -56.26
C GLN A 533 -20.25 27.39 -55.23
N GLY A 534 -20.09 26.25 -54.58
CA GLY A 534 -19.09 26.12 -53.52
C GLY A 534 -18.45 24.75 -53.44
N SER A 535 -17.20 24.74 -52.95
CA SER A 535 -16.40 23.54 -52.74
C SER A 535 -16.37 23.22 -51.25
N LEU A 536 -16.65 21.96 -50.89
CA LEU A 536 -16.66 21.50 -49.51
C LEU A 536 -15.24 21.35 -48.96
N HIS A 537 -14.99 21.95 -47.81
CA HIS A 537 -13.74 21.90 -47.06
C HIS A 537 -14.04 21.46 -45.62
N GLN A 538 -13.35 20.44 -45.12
CA GLN A 538 -13.45 20.05 -43.71
C GLN A 538 -12.33 20.71 -42.90
N ILE A 539 -12.69 21.42 -41.84
CA ILE A 539 -11.75 22.15 -40.98
C ILE A 539 -11.97 21.69 -39.53
N PHE A 540 -10.89 21.35 -38.84
CA PHE A 540 -10.89 21.06 -37.41
C PHE A 540 -10.37 22.30 -36.65
N GLY A 541 -11.15 22.83 -35.70
CA GLY A 541 -10.77 23.98 -34.87
C GLY A 541 -10.23 23.56 -33.50
N TYR A 542 -9.10 24.12 -33.09
CA TYR A 542 -8.41 23.84 -31.81
C TYR A 542 -8.27 25.10 -30.95
N ILE A 543 -8.24 24.93 -29.62
CA ILE A 543 -7.79 25.94 -28.64
C ILE A 543 -6.33 25.57 -28.26
N PRO A 544 -5.33 26.47 -28.43
CA PRO A 544 -3.91 26.08 -28.43
C PRO A 544 -3.22 26.19 -27.06
N GLU A 545 -2.36 25.22 -26.74
CA GLU A 545 -1.17 25.38 -25.90
C GLU A 545 -0.01 24.56 -26.52
N HIS A 546 1.25 24.97 -26.31
CA HIS A 546 2.36 24.81 -27.27
C HIS A 546 3.20 23.51 -27.27
N HIS A 547 3.97 23.39 -28.38
CA HIS A 547 5.26 22.71 -28.66
C HIS A 547 5.29 21.35 -29.41
N ALA A 548 6.25 21.25 -30.34
CA ALA A 548 6.36 20.34 -31.50
C ALA A 548 7.47 19.27 -31.38
N TYR A 549 7.38 18.17 -32.17
CA TYR A 549 8.48 17.23 -32.42
C TYR A 549 8.75 16.94 -33.90
N LYS A 550 10.02 16.59 -34.17
CA LYS A 550 10.60 16.14 -35.45
C LYS A 550 10.98 14.64 -35.35
N LYS A 551 10.67 13.86 -36.39
CA LYS A 551 10.97 12.43 -36.54
C LYS A 551 12.48 12.21 -36.84
N SER A 552 13.10 11.16 -36.30
CA SER A 552 14.42 10.70 -36.74
C SER A 552 14.45 9.17 -36.85
N ASP A 553 14.74 8.66 -38.04
CA ASP A 553 15.01 7.26 -38.33
C ASP A 553 16.53 7.03 -38.18
N HIS A 554 17.02 6.50 -37.04
CA HIS A 554 18.36 5.86 -36.89
C HIS A 554 18.49 5.17 -35.51
N GLU A 555 19.23 4.05 -35.47
CA GLU A 555 19.32 3.04 -34.40
C GLU A 555 19.96 3.46 -33.05
N ASP A 556 20.29 4.73 -32.84
CA ASP A 556 20.64 5.25 -31.51
C ASP A 556 20.31 6.76 -31.49
N ALA A 557 19.02 7.08 -31.35
CA ALA A 557 18.57 8.45 -31.32
C ALA A 557 18.82 9.07 -29.94
N ARG A 558 19.85 9.93 -29.83
CA ARG A 558 20.09 10.78 -28.66
C ARG A 558 19.15 11.98 -28.72
N ILE A 559 18.07 11.95 -27.95
CA ILE A 559 17.04 13.01 -27.97
C ILE A 559 17.21 13.90 -26.73
N ARG A 560 17.76 15.11 -26.90
CA ARG A 560 18.09 16.07 -25.81
C ARG A 560 16.89 16.65 -25.06
N TYR A 561 15.72 16.55 -25.67
CA TYR A 561 14.41 16.75 -25.05
C TYR A 561 13.50 15.79 -25.80
N LEU A 562 12.91 14.80 -25.13
CA LEU A 562 11.76 14.06 -25.65
C LEU A 562 10.61 14.24 -24.67
N SER A 563 9.86 15.34 -24.79
CA SER A 563 8.48 15.30 -24.35
C SER A 563 7.73 14.54 -25.43
N ILE A 564 7.33 13.29 -25.19
CA ILE A 564 6.13 12.77 -25.86
C ILE A 564 4.92 13.47 -25.21
N MET A 565 4.91 14.81 -25.27
CA MET A 565 3.72 15.60 -25.11
C MET A 565 3.13 15.66 -26.50
N VAL A 566 1.90 15.18 -26.60
CA VAL A 566 1.10 15.45 -27.79
C VAL A 566 0.78 16.94 -27.75
N ASN A 567 1.51 17.74 -28.53
CA ASN A 567 1.01 19.03 -29.00
C ASN A 567 1.45 19.38 -30.42
N ILE A 568 0.52 20.07 -31.08
CA ILE A 568 0.38 20.28 -32.51
C ILE A 568 1.21 21.51 -32.92
N CYS A 569 1.96 21.41 -34.03
CA CYS A 569 2.65 22.56 -34.60
C CYS A 569 2.50 22.66 -36.13
N HIS A 570 2.55 23.91 -36.58
CA HIS A 570 2.11 24.50 -37.85
C HIS A 570 2.45 23.78 -39.16
N LEU A 571 1.51 23.84 -40.10
CA LEU A 571 1.82 23.94 -41.53
C LEU A 571 2.05 25.41 -41.90
N TYR A 572 3.21 25.67 -42.51
CA TYR A 572 3.54 26.90 -43.21
C TYR A 572 2.74 27.00 -44.51
N ARG A 573 2.37 28.24 -44.84
CA ARG A 573 1.86 28.71 -46.14
C ARG A 573 2.69 28.15 -47.31
N GLN A 574 2.03 27.66 -48.34
CA GLN A 574 2.52 27.84 -49.71
C GLN A 574 1.50 28.66 -50.49
N THR A 575 2.03 29.68 -51.16
CA THR A 575 1.40 30.59 -52.11
C THR A 575 0.74 29.87 -53.27
#